data_AF-A0A7X7I072-F1
#
_entry.id   AF-A0A7X7I072-F1
#
_cell.length_a   1.000
_cell.length_b   1.000
_cell.length_c   1.000
_cell.angle_alpha   90.00
_cell.angle_beta   90.00
_cell.angle_gamma   90.00
#
_symmetry.space_group_name_H-M   'P 1'
#
loop_
_entity.id
_entity.type
_entity.pdbx_description
1 polymer ?
#
loop_
_entity_poly.entity_id
_entity_poly.type
_entity_poly.pdbx_seq_one_letter_code
_entity_poly.pdbx_strand_id
1 'polypeptide(L)'
;MECLRETYSTMVDKLVSEFYKTLLPSESFSDGSEKIAKLFIRYEESIEPTEILLCLLEKPPSASMLEYVLYCFLDMRESDFDVINYSIRFKRLSKIFSGISLREDNFTDEAYHTYNTISQICKLGSPGSIDIASQVAVSWLKRMKSGQRLSEREYLQLSLLMKGESMALKMQSDWISTHTDAYNMKKMAKLLPLLSTTDELSQRILETATKISRNEPVGEPVLTFEYAMKSDQLYKWIKKLDRDNPQVALLLKMMLTQRTRMIPPTRLAAVTSIIRFLSDNKGSPFEWISTALGFSSKKGFQIQVGEKSQRLHTVLADPGVIYYGSTICGNFNTMAINNLIGPDRLSIQLDAKKSYSVQELVMMGLRNDTLMCRLLDNPKVYNVPRLVEFIAKTSRSMVVLSKIASTRELNSGLVNSGVPLALIQNPTHLPMRLLRPFINPRHISLNDMRLIVKSPYGMRHDILNEIKAFVERIK
;
A
#
# COMPACT_ATOMS: atom_id res chain seq x y z
N MET A 1 21.46 -26.39 34.73
CA MET A 1 20.17 -25.66 34.56
C MET A 1 20.42 -24.26 33.99
N GLU A 2 21.34 -23.47 34.53
CA GLU A 2 21.70 -22.14 34.00
C GLU A 2 22.28 -22.19 32.58
N CYS A 3 23.23 -23.11 32.31
CA CYS A 3 23.82 -23.27 30.97
C CYS A 3 22.78 -23.65 29.89
N LEU A 4 21.71 -24.40 30.23
CA LEU A 4 20.61 -24.70 29.29
C LEU A 4 19.70 -23.50 29.03
N ARG A 5 19.47 -22.66 30.05
CA ARG A 5 18.69 -21.41 29.90
C ARG A 5 19.43 -20.39 29.04
N GLU A 6 20.76 -20.28 29.18
CA GLU A 6 21.57 -19.40 28.35
C GLU A 6 21.58 -19.84 26.87
N THR A 7 21.72 -21.13 26.59
CA THR A 7 21.67 -21.65 25.21
C THR A 7 20.29 -21.46 24.58
N TYR A 8 19.23 -21.58 25.38
CA TYR A 8 17.87 -21.40 24.91
C TYR A 8 17.53 -19.91 24.68
N SER A 9 17.94 -19.02 25.59
CA SER A 9 17.79 -17.56 25.41
C SER A 9 18.56 -17.05 24.18
N THR A 10 19.78 -17.54 23.96
CA THR A 10 20.57 -17.19 22.78
C THR A 10 19.96 -17.71 21.47
N MET A 11 19.27 -18.86 21.49
CA MET A 11 18.51 -19.36 20.35
C MET A 11 17.32 -18.45 20.01
N VAL A 12 16.55 -18.02 21.01
CA VAL A 12 15.40 -17.10 20.82
C VAL A 12 15.89 -15.74 20.31
N ASP A 13 16.95 -15.20 20.89
CA ASP A 13 17.56 -13.94 20.44
C ASP A 13 18.03 -14.00 18.99
N LYS A 14 18.69 -15.11 18.60
CA LYS A 14 19.12 -15.31 17.21
C LYS A 14 17.94 -15.42 16.26
N LEU A 15 16.90 -16.17 16.64
CA LEU A 15 15.68 -16.31 15.86
C LEU A 15 15.02 -14.94 15.60
N VAL A 16 14.83 -14.14 16.65
CA VAL A 16 14.18 -12.83 16.56
C VAL A 16 15.06 -11.83 15.80
N SER A 17 16.37 -11.86 16.00
CA SER A 17 17.32 -11.06 15.23
C SER A 17 17.27 -11.37 13.72
N GLU A 18 17.20 -12.64 13.35
CA GLU A 18 17.01 -13.06 11.95
C GLU A 18 15.63 -12.65 11.43
N PHE A 19 14.59 -12.75 12.26
CA PHE A 19 13.24 -12.33 11.89
C PHE A 19 13.15 -10.82 11.60
N TYR A 20 13.82 -9.96 12.37
CA TYR A 20 13.85 -8.52 12.09
C TYR A 20 14.41 -8.21 10.70
N LYS A 21 15.35 -9.00 10.18
CA LYS A 21 15.88 -8.82 8.81
C LYS A 21 14.82 -9.05 7.73
N THR A 22 13.72 -9.73 8.07
CA THR A 22 12.58 -9.97 7.17
C THR A 22 11.53 -8.86 7.22
N LEU A 23 11.57 -7.99 8.24
CA LEU A 23 10.67 -6.85 8.38
C LEU A 23 11.30 -5.60 7.77
N LEU A 24 10.54 -4.91 6.94
CA LEU A 24 10.94 -3.62 6.39
C LEU A 24 9.93 -2.56 6.85
N PRO A 25 10.35 -1.51 7.57
CA PRO A 25 9.42 -0.45 8.02
C PRO A 25 8.69 0.28 6.87
N SER A 26 9.18 0.13 5.63
CA SER A 26 8.52 0.65 4.41
C SER A 26 7.38 -0.23 3.89
N GLU A 27 7.25 -1.47 4.36
CA GLU A 27 6.14 -2.36 4.02
C GLU A 27 4.84 -1.91 4.70
N SER A 28 3.71 -2.50 4.27
CA SER A 28 2.44 -2.25 4.96
C SER A 28 2.42 -2.92 6.33
N PHE A 29 1.79 -2.28 7.33
CA PHE A 29 1.62 -2.89 8.65
C PHE A 29 0.88 -4.23 8.56
N SER A 30 0.01 -4.42 7.57
CA SER A 30 -0.67 -5.68 7.35
C SER A 30 0.29 -6.81 6.97
N ASP A 31 1.27 -6.55 6.09
CA ASP A 31 2.29 -7.53 5.72
C ASP A 31 3.18 -7.87 6.92
N GLY A 32 3.56 -6.87 7.71
CA GLY A 32 4.29 -7.07 8.97
C GLY A 32 3.51 -7.91 9.98
N SER A 33 2.23 -7.61 10.16
CA SER A 33 1.31 -8.34 11.04
C SER A 33 1.17 -9.82 10.64
N GLU A 34 1.02 -10.10 9.35
CA GLU A 34 0.98 -11.47 8.83
C GLU A 34 2.31 -12.22 9.02
N LYS A 35 3.46 -11.53 8.88
CA LYS A 35 4.78 -12.13 9.16
C LYS A 35 4.95 -12.46 10.64
N ILE A 36 4.52 -11.58 11.54
CA ILE A 36 4.58 -11.80 13.00
C ILE A 36 3.66 -12.96 13.40
N ALA A 37 2.43 -13.02 12.89
CA ALA A 37 1.53 -14.14 13.14
C ALA A 37 2.14 -15.48 12.68
N LYS A 38 2.73 -15.52 11.48
CA LYS A 38 3.42 -16.72 10.96
C LYS A 38 4.61 -17.15 11.82
N LEU A 39 5.34 -16.20 12.42
CA LEU A 39 6.42 -16.51 13.36
C LEU A 39 5.87 -17.28 14.55
N PHE A 40 4.82 -16.77 15.22
CA PHE A 40 4.23 -17.44 16.38
C PHE A 40 3.62 -18.81 16.03
N ILE A 41 2.92 -18.92 14.89
CA ILE A 41 2.35 -20.20 14.44
C ILE A 41 3.46 -21.23 14.18
N ARG A 42 4.56 -20.80 13.54
CA ARG A 42 5.65 -21.71 13.16
C ARG A 42 6.38 -22.30 14.37
N TYR A 43 6.49 -21.55 15.46
CA TYR A 43 7.26 -21.94 16.65
C TYR A 43 6.38 -22.28 17.86
N GLU A 44 5.06 -22.38 17.70
CA GLU A 44 4.07 -22.57 18.78
C GLU A 44 4.36 -23.80 19.68
N GLU A 45 4.95 -24.85 19.11
CA GLU A 45 5.26 -26.11 19.79
C GLU A 45 6.70 -26.17 20.35
N SER A 46 7.58 -25.30 19.88
CA SER A 46 9.03 -25.39 20.14
C SER A 46 9.58 -24.34 21.08
N ILE A 47 8.93 -23.17 21.17
CA ILE A 47 9.41 -22.01 21.93
C ILE A 47 8.20 -21.37 22.62
N GLU A 48 8.37 -20.97 23.87
CA GLU A 48 7.31 -20.26 24.61
C GLU A 48 6.98 -18.91 23.93
N PRO A 49 5.69 -18.65 23.59
CA PRO A 49 5.32 -17.42 22.91
C PRO A 49 5.67 -16.14 23.67
N THR A 50 5.66 -16.19 25.00
CA THR A 50 6.06 -15.07 25.86
C THR A 50 7.48 -14.62 25.58
N GLU A 51 8.42 -15.55 25.38
CA GLU A 51 9.84 -15.23 25.21
C GLU A 51 10.13 -14.63 23.84
N ILE A 52 9.48 -15.17 22.80
CA ILE A 52 9.51 -14.57 21.45
C ILE A 52 8.95 -13.15 21.52
N LEU A 53 7.81 -12.97 22.21
CA LEU A 53 7.16 -11.67 22.34
C LEU A 53 8.05 -10.68 23.10
N LEU A 54 8.63 -11.06 24.24
CA LEU A 54 9.51 -10.18 25.00
C LEU A 54 10.75 -9.82 24.20
N CYS A 55 11.37 -10.77 23.50
CA CYS A 55 12.52 -10.47 22.65
C CYS A 55 12.15 -9.50 21.51
N LEU A 56 10.95 -9.61 20.93
CA LEU A 56 10.41 -8.66 19.93
C LEU A 56 10.11 -7.25 20.48
N LEU A 57 9.90 -7.11 21.78
CA LEU A 57 9.50 -5.85 22.41
C LEU A 57 10.68 -5.15 23.12
N GLU A 58 11.56 -5.93 23.74
CA GLU A 58 12.68 -5.44 24.56
C GLU A 58 14.00 -5.30 23.80
N LYS A 59 14.20 -6.09 22.74
CA LYS A 59 15.44 -6.08 21.93
C LYS A 59 15.22 -5.65 20.47
N PRO A 60 14.45 -4.59 20.18
CA PRO A 60 14.32 -4.10 18.81
C PRO A 60 15.62 -3.44 18.34
N PRO A 61 15.96 -3.52 17.03
CA PRO A 61 17.16 -2.89 16.48
C PRO A 61 17.11 -1.36 16.54
N SER A 62 15.92 -0.76 16.63
CA SER A 62 15.71 0.68 16.78
C SER A 62 14.33 1.00 17.37
N ALA A 63 14.15 2.22 17.88
CA ALA A 63 12.84 2.69 18.36
C ALA A 63 11.78 2.71 17.25
N SER A 64 12.17 3.07 16.02
CA SER A 64 11.28 3.03 14.85
C SER A 64 10.83 1.60 14.52
N MET A 65 11.71 0.61 14.69
CA MET A 65 11.34 -0.79 14.49
C MET A 65 10.36 -1.26 15.57
N LEU A 66 10.55 -0.87 16.83
CA LEU A 66 9.59 -1.15 17.90
C LEU A 66 8.22 -0.54 17.58
N GLU A 67 8.22 0.72 17.17
CA GLU A 67 7.00 1.44 16.77
C GLU A 67 6.28 0.73 15.60
N TYR A 68 7.02 0.30 14.58
CA TYR A 68 6.48 -0.48 13.47
C TYR A 68 5.86 -1.80 13.94
N VAL A 69 6.54 -2.56 14.80
CA VAL A 69 6.04 -3.82 15.36
C VAL A 69 4.75 -3.59 16.16
N LEU A 70 4.70 -2.55 16.99
CA LEU A 70 3.50 -2.19 17.74
C LEU A 70 2.34 -1.86 16.80
N TYR A 71 2.57 -1.08 15.74
CA TYR A 71 1.53 -0.82 14.74
C TYR A 71 1.11 -2.07 13.97
N CYS A 72 1.99 -3.07 13.78
CA CYS A 72 1.59 -4.35 13.20
C CYS A 72 0.60 -5.13 14.09
N PHE A 73 0.74 -5.07 15.41
CA PHE A 73 -0.23 -5.66 16.35
C PHE A 73 -1.55 -4.89 16.41
N LEU A 74 -1.50 -3.58 16.15
CA LEU A 74 -2.67 -2.68 16.16
C LEU A 74 -3.28 -2.49 14.76
N ASP A 75 -2.67 -3.10 13.74
CA ASP A 75 -3.11 -2.99 12.35
C ASP A 75 -4.51 -3.57 12.20
N MET A 76 -5.28 -2.94 11.32
CA MET A 76 -6.65 -3.35 11.09
C MET A 76 -6.84 -3.65 9.62
N ARG A 77 -7.60 -4.71 9.37
CA ARG A 77 -8.10 -5.07 8.05
C ARG A 77 -9.59 -5.28 8.12
N GLU A 78 -10.23 -5.22 6.97
CA GLU A 78 -11.61 -5.66 6.85
C GLU A 78 -11.66 -7.20 6.75
N SER A 79 -12.56 -7.83 7.51
CA SER A 79 -12.67 -9.30 7.59
C SER A 79 -12.94 -9.97 6.25
N ASP A 80 -13.63 -9.29 5.34
CA ASP A 80 -14.08 -9.89 4.08
C ASP A 80 -13.05 -9.74 2.96
N PHE A 81 -11.85 -9.20 3.22
CA PHE A 81 -10.80 -9.13 2.21
C PHE A 81 -10.38 -10.50 1.65
N ASP A 82 -10.49 -11.58 2.44
CA ASP A 82 -10.22 -12.93 1.92
C ASP A 82 -11.35 -13.44 1.02
N VAL A 83 -12.60 -13.02 1.28
CA VAL A 83 -13.74 -13.28 0.39
C VAL A 83 -13.53 -12.59 -0.95
N ILE A 84 -13.04 -11.34 -0.93
CA ILE A 84 -12.62 -10.63 -2.15
C ILE A 84 -11.47 -11.37 -2.83
N ASN A 85 -10.40 -11.69 -2.10
CA ASN A 85 -9.22 -12.36 -2.65
C ASN A 85 -9.53 -13.75 -3.23
N TYR A 86 -10.50 -14.47 -2.66
CA TYR A 86 -11.01 -15.73 -3.19
C TYR A 86 -11.79 -15.48 -4.49
N SER A 87 -12.75 -14.56 -4.45
CA SER A 87 -13.69 -14.32 -5.55
C SER A 87 -13.03 -13.75 -6.81
N ILE A 88 -12.02 -12.88 -6.67
CA ILE A 88 -11.32 -12.29 -7.83
C ILE A 88 -10.46 -13.27 -8.63
N ARG A 89 -10.30 -14.52 -8.15
CA ARG A 89 -9.67 -15.61 -8.93
C ARG A 89 -10.58 -16.10 -10.05
N PHE A 90 -11.88 -15.80 -9.97
CA PHE A 90 -12.91 -16.11 -10.98
C PHE A 90 -12.86 -17.58 -11.47
N LYS A 91 -12.57 -18.52 -10.55
CA LYS A 91 -12.33 -19.92 -10.91
C LYS A 91 -13.59 -20.59 -11.44
N ARG A 92 -14.74 -20.29 -10.83
CA ARG A 92 -16.02 -20.89 -11.24
C ARG A 92 -16.53 -20.21 -12.51
N LEU A 93 -16.42 -18.89 -12.57
CA LEU A 93 -16.74 -18.11 -13.74
C LEU A 93 -15.96 -18.58 -14.98
N SER A 94 -14.64 -18.76 -14.86
CA SER A 94 -13.77 -19.25 -15.93
C SER A 94 -14.17 -20.65 -16.40
N LYS A 95 -14.54 -21.54 -15.47
CA LYS A 95 -15.01 -22.89 -15.81
C LYS A 95 -16.31 -22.88 -16.62
N ILE A 96 -17.28 -22.04 -16.25
CA ILE A 96 -18.55 -21.91 -16.99
C ILE A 96 -18.31 -21.38 -18.40
N PHE A 97 -17.54 -20.29 -18.53
CA PHE A 97 -17.25 -19.67 -19.83
C PHE A 97 -16.46 -20.61 -20.75
N SER A 98 -15.51 -21.37 -20.19
CA SER A 98 -14.72 -22.34 -20.95
C SER A 98 -15.57 -23.52 -21.41
N GLY A 99 -16.38 -24.10 -20.53
CA GLY A 99 -17.25 -25.25 -20.85
C GLY A 99 -18.27 -24.94 -21.95
N ILE A 100 -18.85 -23.74 -21.94
CA ILE A 100 -19.79 -23.29 -22.99
C ILE A 100 -19.06 -22.99 -24.30
N SER A 101 -17.88 -22.37 -24.25
CA SER A 101 -17.07 -22.12 -25.45
C SER A 101 -16.63 -23.40 -26.16
N LEU A 102 -16.42 -24.48 -25.39
CA LEU A 102 -16.03 -25.80 -25.89
C LEU A 102 -17.23 -26.67 -26.30
N ARG A 103 -18.47 -26.18 -26.12
CA ARG A 103 -19.72 -26.92 -26.38
C ARG A 103 -19.71 -28.32 -25.77
N GLU A 104 -19.34 -28.43 -24.48
CA GLU A 104 -19.44 -29.72 -23.80
C GLU A 104 -20.92 -30.17 -23.78
N ASP A 105 -21.20 -31.38 -24.28
CA ASP A 105 -22.56 -31.96 -24.48
C ASP A 105 -23.40 -32.08 -23.18
N ASN A 106 -22.82 -31.74 -22.02
CA ASN A 106 -23.41 -31.91 -20.70
C ASN A 106 -23.94 -30.62 -20.05
N PHE A 107 -23.98 -29.49 -20.77
CA PHE A 107 -24.54 -28.24 -20.23
C PHE A 107 -26.06 -28.20 -20.38
N THR A 108 -26.77 -28.15 -19.25
CA THR A 108 -28.24 -27.99 -19.20
C THR A 108 -28.67 -26.59 -19.69
N ASP A 109 -29.92 -26.45 -20.13
CA ASP A 109 -30.50 -25.15 -20.54
C ASP A 109 -30.39 -24.08 -19.43
N GLU A 110 -30.48 -24.51 -18.16
CA GLU A 110 -30.28 -23.67 -16.98
C GLU A 110 -28.86 -23.10 -16.87
N ALA A 111 -27.85 -23.88 -17.28
CA ALA A 111 -26.47 -23.44 -17.27
C ALA A 111 -26.19 -22.43 -18.39
N TYR A 112 -26.83 -22.59 -19.56
CA TYR A 112 -26.82 -21.59 -20.64
C TYR A 112 -27.55 -20.29 -20.23
N HIS A 113 -28.70 -20.39 -19.57
CA HIS A 113 -29.41 -19.23 -19.03
C HIS A 113 -28.55 -18.46 -18.02
N THR A 114 -27.90 -19.18 -17.11
CA THR A 114 -27.01 -18.59 -16.09
C THR A 114 -25.79 -17.93 -16.73
N TYR A 115 -25.18 -18.56 -17.74
CA TYR A 115 -24.11 -17.95 -18.52
C TYR A 115 -24.54 -16.67 -19.23
N ASN A 116 -25.68 -16.67 -19.92
CA ASN A 116 -26.19 -15.47 -20.60
C ASN A 116 -26.44 -14.34 -19.61
N THR A 117 -27.02 -14.66 -18.46
CA THR A 117 -27.25 -13.71 -17.37
C THR A 117 -25.93 -13.11 -16.87
N ILE A 118 -24.94 -13.96 -16.56
CA ILE A 118 -23.62 -13.52 -16.09
C ILE A 118 -22.88 -12.71 -17.16
N SER A 119 -22.94 -13.12 -18.42
CA SER A 119 -22.32 -12.45 -19.56
C SER A 119 -22.89 -11.05 -19.77
N GLN A 120 -24.21 -10.90 -19.63
CA GLN A 120 -24.88 -9.59 -19.70
C GLN A 120 -24.52 -8.68 -18.53
N ILE A 121 -24.50 -9.22 -17.30
CA ILE A 121 -24.16 -8.48 -16.08
C ILE A 121 -22.70 -8.02 -16.10
N CYS A 122 -21.78 -8.90 -16.46
CA CYS A 122 -20.33 -8.64 -16.39
C CYS A 122 -19.76 -8.04 -17.67
N LYS A 123 -20.53 -8.03 -18.78
CA LYS A 123 -20.08 -7.61 -20.13
C LYS A 123 -18.79 -8.33 -20.58
N LEU A 124 -18.66 -9.61 -20.24
CA LEU A 124 -17.51 -10.44 -20.60
C LEU A 124 -17.80 -11.16 -21.92
N GLY A 125 -16.92 -11.02 -22.91
CA GLY A 125 -17.13 -11.59 -24.25
C GLY A 125 -16.41 -12.91 -24.51
N SER A 126 -15.44 -13.31 -23.67
CA SER A 126 -14.65 -14.53 -23.89
C SER A 126 -14.02 -15.05 -22.59
N PRO A 127 -13.63 -16.34 -22.53
CA PRO A 127 -12.86 -16.88 -21.41
C PRO A 127 -11.56 -16.10 -21.13
N GLY A 128 -10.84 -15.68 -22.18
CA GLY A 128 -9.61 -14.88 -22.04
C GLY A 128 -9.84 -13.50 -21.40
N SER A 129 -11.06 -12.96 -21.47
CA SER A 129 -11.43 -11.72 -20.78
C SER A 129 -11.48 -11.88 -19.25
N ILE A 130 -11.71 -13.10 -18.75
CA ILE A 130 -11.78 -13.40 -17.31
C ILE A 130 -10.39 -13.33 -16.67
N ASP A 131 -9.37 -13.84 -17.35
CA ASP A 131 -7.99 -13.78 -16.86
C ASP A 131 -7.49 -12.33 -16.75
N ILE A 132 -7.81 -11.52 -17.76
CA ILE A 132 -7.53 -10.07 -17.75
C ILE A 132 -8.29 -9.40 -16.60
N ALA A 133 -9.58 -9.72 -16.43
CA ALA A 133 -10.39 -9.19 -15.34
C ALA A 133 -9.83 -9.57 -13.96
N SER A 134 -9.31 -10.79 -13.80
CA SER A 134 -8.66 -11.25 -12.56
C SER A 134 -7.41 -10.44 -12.25
N GLN A 135 -6.53 -10.23 -13.25
CA GLN A 135 -5.31 -9.42 -13.07
C GLN A 135 -5.63 -7.97 -12.67
N VAL A 136 -6.63 -7.37 -13.32
CA VAL A 136 -7.10 -6.02 -12.99
C VAL A 136 -7.69 -5.98 -11.57
N ALA A 137 -8.52 -6.95 -11.20
CA ALA A 137 -9.12 -7.05 -9.87
C ALA A 137 -8.06 -7.24 -8.77
N VAL A 138 -6.98 -7.99 -9.02
CA VAL A 138 -5.83 -8.10 -8.11
C VAL A 138 -5.15 -6.74 -7.91
N SER A 139 -4.97 -5.96 -8.98
CA SER A 139 -4.42 -4.60 -8.88
C SER A 139 -5.34 -3.68 -8.05
N TRP A 140 -6.65 -3.76 -8.25
CA TRP A 140 -7.62 -3.00 -7.45
C TRP A 140 -7.61 -3.42 -5.99
N LEU A 141 -7.56 -4.72 -5.69
CA LEU A 141 -7.46 -5.22 -4.33
C LEU A 141 -6.19 -4.72 -3.63
N LYS A 142 -5.04 -4.69 -4.31
CA LYS A 142 -3.79 -4.12 -3.76
C LYS A 142 -3.95 -2.64 -3.44
N ARG A 143 -4.59 -1.86 -4.33
CA ARG A 143 -4.91 -0.44 -4.09
C ARG A 143 -5.82 -0.27 -2.87
N MET A 144 -6.89 -1.06 -2.77
CA MET A 144 -7.80 -1.05 -1.61
C MET A 144 -7.07 -1.38 -0.31
N LYS A 145 -6.22 -2.43 -0.29
CA LYS A 145 -5.39 -2.79 0.87
C LYS A 145 -4.41 -1.69 1.26
N SER A 146 -3.88 -0.94 0.29
CA SER A 146 -3.02 0.21 0.56
C SER A 146 -3.77 1.47 1.03
N GLY A 147 -5.09 1.40 1.18
CA GLY A 147 -5.94 2.53 1.60
C GLY A 147 -6.31 3.50 0.47
N GLN A 148 -5.96 3.19 -0.78
CA GLN A 148 -6.36 3.99 -1.94
C GLN A 148 -7.80 3.70 -2.33
N ARG A 149 -8.60 4.74 -2.55
CA ARG A 149 -9.96 4.60 -3.08
C ARG A 149 -9.94 4.24 -4.56
N LEU A 150 -10.88 3.39 -4.95
CA LEU A 150 -11.19 3.15 -6.35
C LEU A 150 -12.18 4.22 -6.84
N SER A 151 -12.28 4.38 -8.17
CA SER A 151 -13.36 5.16 -8.78
C SER A 151 -14.70 4.41 -8.69
N GLU A 152 -15.83 5.12 -8.79
CA GLU A 152 -17.17 4.51 -8.75
C GLU A 152 -17.34 3.42 -9.81
N ARG A 153 -16.78 3.65 -11.00
CA ARG A 153 -16.79 2.66 -12.09
C ARG A 153 -15.99 1.40 -11.74
N GLU A 154 -14.82 1.55 -11.13
CA GLU A 154 -13.99 0.42 -10.69
C GLU A 154 -14.69 -0.38 -9.58
N TYR A 155 -15.34 0.30 -8.61
CA TYR A 155 -16.15 -0.37 -7.58
C TYR A 155 -17.31 -1.15 -8.18
N LEU A 156 -18.04 -0.56 -9.12
CA LEU A 156 -19.14 -1.22 -9.80
C LEU A 156 -18.67 -2.44 -10.59
N GLN A 157 -17.59 -2.31 -11.36
CA GLN A 157 -17.03 -3.42 -12.15
C GLN A 157 -16.55 -4.57 -11.27
N LEU A 158 -15.83 -4.27 -10.18
CA LEU A 158 -15.39 -5.29 -9.21
C LEU A 158 -16.59 -6.01 -8.58
N SER A 159 -17.62 -5.25 -8.17
CA SER A 159 -18.87 -5.81 -7.63
C SER A 159 -19.56 -6.76 -8.62
N LEU A 160 -19.71 -6.35 -9.88
CA LEU A 160 -20.38 -7.18 -10.90
C LEU A 160 -19.65 -8.49 -11.14
N LEU A 161 -18.32 -8.45 -11.24
CA LEU A 161 -17.51 -9.65 -11.42
C LEU A 161 -17.61 -10.60 -10.21
N MET A 162 -17.60 -10.07 -8.99
CA MET A 162 -17.80 -10.88 -7.78
C MET A 162 -19.20 -11.49 -7.71
N LYS A 163 -20.25 -10.76 -8.12
CA LYS A 163 -21.60 -11.31 -8.25
C LYS A 163 -21.64 -12.45 -9.26
N GLY A 164 -20.93 -12.32 -10.38
CA GLY A 164 -20.79 -13.39 -11.37
C GLY A 164 -20.15 -14.66 -10.77
N GLU A 165 -19.06 -14.54 -10.01
CA GLU A 165 -18.43 -15.69 -9.33
C GLU A 165 -19.35 -16.33 -8.28
N SER A 166 -20.09 -15.53 -7.51
CA SER A 166 -21.10 -16.02 -6.56
C SER A 166 -22.19 -16.83 -7.27
N MET A 167 -22.78 -16.29 -8.33
CA MET A 167 -23.79 -16.99 -9.14
C MET A 167 -23.25 -18.29 -9.73
N ALA A 168 -22.02 -18.27 -10.25
CA ALA A 168 -21.36 -19.46 -10.77
C ALA A 168 -21.15 -20.55 -9.70
N LEU A 169 -20.78 -20.14 -8.48
CA LEU A 169 -20.60 -21.05 -7.35
C LEU A 169 -21.94 -21.64 -6.89
N LYS A 170 -23.01 -20.81 -6.84
CA LYS A 170 -24.36 -21.25 -6.48
C LYS A 170 -24.91 -22.26 -7.48
N MET A 171 -24.78 -21.97 -8.78
CA MET A 171 -25.18 -22.89 -9.85
C MET A 171 -24.50 -24.26 -9.72
N GLN A 172 -23.20 -24.28 -9.39
CA GLN A 172 -22.49 -25.54 -9.16
C GLN A 172 -23.05 -26.30 -7.94
N SER A 173 -23.32 -25.60 -6.84
CA SER A 173 -23.90 -26.19 -5.63
C SER A 173 -25.27 -26.82 -5.92
N ASP A 174 -26.14 -26.08 -6.63
CA ASP A 174 -27.48 -26.52 -6.99
C ASP A 174 -27.45 -27.71 -7.96
N TRP A 175 -26.53 -27.71 -8.94
CA TRP A 175 -26.33 -28.84 -9.84
C TRP A 175 -25.88 -30.10 -9.09
N ILE A 176 -24.91 -29.98 -8.18
CA ILE A 176 -24.45 -31.13 -7.39
C ILE A 176 -25.57 -31.66 -6.49
N SER A 177 -26.35 -30.77 -5.88
CA SER A 177 -27.50 -31.14 -5.04
C SER A 177 -28.56 -31.93 -5.81
N THR A 178 -28.89 -31.50 -7.03
CA THR A 178 -29.91 -32.12 -7.89
C THR A 178 -29.45 -33.44 -8.53
N HIS A 179 -28.14 -33.63 -8.75
CA HIS A 179 -27.58 -34.81 -9.42
C HIS A 179 -26.96 -35.83 -8.47
N THR A 180 -27.12 -35.66 -7.15
CA THR A 180 -26.67 -36.63 -6.16
C THR A 180 -27.81 -37.54 -5.72
N ASP A 181 -27.55 -38.84 -5.69
CA ASP A 181 -28.48 -39.84 -5.14
C ASP A 181 -28.64 -39.66 -3.62
N ALA A 182 -29.78 -39.10 -3.23
CA ALA A 182 -30.15 -38.84 -1.84
C ALA A 182 -30.24 -40.11 -0.97
N TYR A 183 -30.42 -41.29 -1.59
CA TYR A 183 -30.50 -42.56 -0.87
C TYR A 183 -29.11 -43.11 -0.49
N ASN A 184 -28.02 -42.56 -1.06
CA ASN A 184 -26.66 -42.90 -0.67
C ASN A 184 -26.20 -42.09 0.54
N MET A 185 -26.71 -42.44 1.72
CA MET A 185 -26.46 -41.73 2.98
C MET A 185 -24.97 -41.56 3.33
N LYS A 186 -24.12 -42.50 2.91
CA LYS A 186 -22.67 -42.46 3.15
C LYS A 186 -21.96 -41.41 2.30
N LYS A 187 -22.42 -41.19 1.05
CA LYS A 187 -21.95 -40.08 0.20
C LYS A 187 -22.56 -38.75 0.63
N MET A 188 -23.85 -38.73 0.97
CA MET A 188 -24.55 -37.53 1.45
C MET A 188 -23.93 -36.97 2.73
N ALA A 189 -23.55 -37.83 3.69
CA ALA A 189 -22.89 -37.39 4.92
C ALA A 189 -21.55 -36.65 4.68
N LYS A 190 -20.86 -36.95 3.57
CA LYS A 190 -19.63 -36.24 3.17
C LYS A 190 -19.92 -35.00 2.32
N LEU A 191 -21.01 -35.02 1.55
CA LEU A 191 -21.36 -33.98 0.60
C LEU A 191 -22.08 -32.79 1.24
N LEU A 192 -22.99 -33.03 2.19
CA LEU A 192 -23.80 -31.99 2.84
C LEU A 192 -22.95 -30.87 3.48
N PRO A 193 -21.87 -31.17 4.24
CA PRO A 193 -21.01 -30.11 4.77
C PRO A 193 -20.32 -29.29 3.67
N LEU A 194 -19.97 -29.93 2.55
CA LEU A 194 -19.35 -29.25 1.40
C LEU A 194 -20.34 -28.36 0.65
N LEU A 195 -21.59 -28.79 0.50
CA LEU A 195 -22.67 -27.97 -0.08
C LEU A 195 -23.00 -26.77 0.81
N SER A 196 -23.16 -26.99 2.12
CA SER A 196 -23.43 -25.91 3.09
C SER A 196 -22.33 -24.84 3.06
N THR A 197 -21.06 -25.26 3.13
CA THR A 197 -19.93 -24.32 3.08
C THR A 197 -19.82 -23.60 1.74
N THR A 198 -20.21 -24.25 0.64
CA THR A 198 -20.23 -23.64 -0.69
C THR A 198 -21.34 -22.61 -0.82
N ASP A 199 -22.54 -22.90 -0.30
CA ASP A 199 -23.67 -21.98 -0.28
C ASP A 199 -23.41 -20.76 0.62
N GLU A 200 -22.87 -20.97 1.81
CA GLU A 200 -22.45 -19.89 2.71
C GLU A 200 -21.39 -18.99 2.06
N LEU A 201 -20.41 -19.58 1.38
CA LEU A 201 -19.38 -18.82 0.67
C LEU A 201 -19.97 -18.02 -0.49
N SER A 202 -20.89 -18.62 -1.26
CA SER A 202 -21.60 -17.94 -2.33
C SER A 202 -22.35 -16.71 -1.82
N GLN A 203 -23.11 -16.88 -0.73
CA GLN A 203 -23.87 -15.80 -0.10
C GLN A 203 -22.95 -14.70 0.43
N ARG A 204 -21.85 -15.07 1.10
CA ARG A 204 -20.84 -14.10 1.56
C ARG A 204 -20.24 -13.28 0.41
N ILE A 205 -19.88 -13.93 -0.71
CA ILE A 205 -19.36 -13.21 -1.89
C ILE A 205 -20.40 -12.20 -2.41
N LEU A 206 -21.67 -12.57 -2.47
CA LEU A 206 -22.76 -11.69 -2.93
C LEU A 206 -22.96 -10.48 -2.00
N GLU A 207 -22.95 -10.70 -0.69
CA GLU A 207 -23.05 -9.65 0.32
C GLU A 207 -21.87 -8.68 0.26
N THR A 208 -20.65 -9.21 0.23
CA THR A 208 -19.43 -8.41 0.07
C THR A 208 -19.46 -7.61 -1.24
N ALA A 209 -19.86 -8.22 -2.35
CA ALA A 209 -20.00 -7.52 -3.64
C ALA A 209 -21.03 -6.38 -3.56
N THR A 210 -22.12 -6.56 -2.82
CA THR A 210 -23.14 -5.52 -2.64
C THR A 210 -22.60 -4.36 -1.82
N LYS A 211 -21.85 -4.62 -0.74
CA LYS A 211 -21.15 -3.57 0.04
C LYS A 211 -20.16 -2.79 -0.84
N ILE A 212 -19.37 -3.47 -1.68
CA ILE A 212 -18.44 -2.84 -2.63
C ILE A 212 -19.18 -1.89 -3.58
N SER A 213 -20.33 -2.30 -4.13
CA SER A 213 -21.10 -1.44 -5.05
C SER A 213 -21.62 -0.16 -4.40
N ARG A 214 -21.85 -0.20 -3.08
CA ARG A 214 -22.30 0.95 -2.29
C ARG A 214 -21.15 1.76 -1.70
N ASN A 215 -19.90 1.38 -2.00
CA ASN A 215 -18.70 1.96 -1.40
C ASN A 215 -18.73 1.90 0.15
N GLU A 216 -19.34 0.84 0.68
CA GLU A 216 -19.39 0.53 2.11
C GLU A 216 -18.14 -0.29 2.51
N PRO A 217 -17.69 -0.20 3.79
CA PRO A 217 -16.61 -1.05 4.28
C PRO A 217 -16.95 -2.54 4.12
N VAL A 218 -15.98 -3.30 3.63
CA VAL A 218 -16.15 -4.71 3.22
C VAL A 218 -15.82 -5.66 4.36
N GLY A 219 -16.72 -5.73 5.32
CA GLY A 219 -16.60 -6.60 6.49
C GLY A 219 -16.65 -5.81 7.78
N GLU A 220 -16.37 -6.50 8.87
CA GLU A 220 -16.06 -5.81 10.12
C GLU A 220 -14.56 -5.56 10.17
N PRO A 221 -14.15 -4.38 10.65
CA PRO A 221 -12.75 -4.14 10.88
C PRO A 221 -12.30 -5.07 12.02
N VAL A 222 -11.19 -5.76 11.82
CA VAL A 222 -10.58 -6.70 12.77
C VAL A 222 -9.09 -6.45 12.83
N LEU A 223 -8.45 -6.82 13.94
CA LEU A 223 -7.00 -6.75 14.01
C LEU A 223 -6.39 -7.74 13.02
N THR A 224 -5.48 -7.28 12.17
CA THR A 224 -4.83 -8.11 11.15
C THR A 224 -4.10 -9.30 11.79
N PHE A 225 -3.47 -9.08 12.95
CA PHE A 225 -2.80 -10.13 13.69
C PHE A 225 -3.77 -11.21 14.18
N GLU A 226 -4.91 -10.80 14.77
CA GLU A 226 -5.95 -11.72 15.23
C GLU A 226 -6.50 -12.55 14.07
N TYR A 227 -6.74 -11.89 12.93
CA TYR A 227 -7.19 -12.53 11.71
C TYR A 227 -6.20 -13.57 11.19
N ALA A 228 -4.91 -13.22 11.14
CA ALA A 228 -3.85 -14.09 10.64
C ALA A 228 -3.61 -15.32 11.54
N MET A 229 -3.74 -15.15 12.86
CA MET A 229 -3.68 -16.24 13.83
C MET A 229 -4.91 -17.16 13.77
N LYS A 230 -6.07 -16.66 13.33
CA LYS A 230 -7.38 -17.33 13.49
C LYS A 230 -7.79 -17.46 14.97
N SER A 231 -9.10 -17.51 15.23
CA SER A 231 -9.66 -17.45 16.58
C SER A 231 -9.10 -18.49 17.55
N ASP A 232 -8.98 -19.76 17.11
CA ASP A 232 -8.53 -20.85 17.98
C ASP A 232 -7.05 -20.74 18.35
N GLN A 233 -6.18 -20.38 17.40
CA GLN A 233 -4.74 -20.27 17.68
C GLN A 233 -4.46 -18.99 18.45
N LEU A 234 -5.18 -17.90 18.18
CA LEU A 234 -5.10 -16.67 18.98
C LEU A 234 -5.45 -16.95 20.44
N TYR A 235 -6.53 -17.70 20.70
CA TYR A 235 -6.92 -18.06 22.07
C TYR A 235 -5.83 -18.87 22.78
N LYS A 236 -5.26 -19.88 22.10
CA LYS A 236 -4.12 -20.66 22.62
C LYS A 236 -2.91 -19.77 22.91
N TRP A 237 -2.57 -18.86 22.00
CA TRP A 237 -1.47 -17.93 22.14
C TRP A 237 -1.67 -17.02 23.36
N ILE A 238 -2.83 -16.35 23.50
CA ILE A 238 -3.15 -15.48 24.65
C ILE A 238 -3.16 -16.23 25.98
N LYS A 239 -3.45 -17.54 25.98
CA LYS A 239 -3.42 -18.39 27.19
C LYS A 239 -1.99 -18.74 27.62
N LYS A 240 -1.06 -18.84 26.67
CA LYS A 240 0.37 -19.13 26.93
C LYS A 240 1.18 -17.90 27.34
N LEU A 241 0.64 -16.69 27.15
CA LEU A 241 1.31 -15.45 27.51
C LEU A 241 1.36 -15.23 29.02
N ASP A 242 2.54 -14.83 29.52
CA ASP A 242 2.71 -14.33 30.87
C ASP A 242 2.10 -12.92 31.00
N ARG A 243 0.94 -12.84 31.65
CA ARG A 243 0.19 -11.58 31.82
C ARG A 243 0.70 -10.76 33.01
N ASP A 244 1.53 -11.34 33.87
CA ASP A 244 2.13 -10.63 34.99
C ASP A 244 3.31 -9.77 34.51
N ASN A 245 3.87 -10.09 33.34
CA ASN A 245 4.86 -9.23 32.69
C ASN A 245 4.21 -7.90 32.22
N PRO A 246 4.78 -6.74 32.61
CA PRO A 246 4.18 -5.44 32.34
C PRO A 246 4.11 -5.07 30.86
N GLN A 247 5.10 -5.46 30.04
CA GLN A 247 5.09 -5.15 28.60
C GLN A 247 4.04 -5.96 27.85
N VAL A 248 3.92 -7.25 28.20
CA VAL A 248 2.90 -8.14 27.65
C VAL A 248 1.50 -7.64 28.03
N ALA A 249 1.29 -7.31 29.31
CA ALA A 249 0.03 -6.74 29.79
C ALA A 249 -0.32 -5.43 29.08
N LEU A 250 0.65 -4.54 28.87
CA LEU A 250 0.46 -3.27 28.17
C LEU A 250 0.08 -3.49 26.70
N LEU A 251 0.77 -4.37 25.98
CA LEU A 251 0.44 -4.70 24.59
C LEU A 251 -0.98 -5.27 24.47
N LEU A 252 -1.34 -6.24 25.33
CA LEU A 252 -2.68 -6.84 25.33
C LEU A 252 -3.76 -5.79 25.61
N LYS A 253 -3.51 -4.87 26.55
CA LYS A 253 -4.42 -3.74 26.81
C LYS A 253 -4.57 -2.83 25.59
N MET A 254 -3.47 -2.54 24.88
CA MET A 254 -3.51 -1.74 23.65
C MET A 254 -4.31 -2.44 22.55
N MET A 255 -4.09 -3.74 22.33
CA MET A 255 -4.87 -4.54 21.36
C MET A 255 -6.36 -4.56 21.70
N LEU A 256 -6.72 -4.78 22.96
CA LEU A 256 -8.12 -4.74 23.42
C LEU A 256 -8.75 -3.36 23.22
N THR A 257 -8.01 -2.29 23.55
CA THR A 257 -8.49 -0.91 23.34
C THR A 257 -8.65 -0.63 21.85
N GLN A 258 -7.71 -1.06 21.02
CA GLN A 258 -7.78 -0.90 19.58
C GLN A 258 -8.96 -1.65 18.96
N ARG A 259 -9.26 -2.85 19.44
CA ARG A 259 -10.42 -3.65 19.02
C ARG A 259 -11.77 -2.97 19.31
N THR A 260 -11.83 -2.07 20.29
CA THR A 260 -13.05 -1.30 20.57
C THR A 260 -13.10 0.02 19.81
N ARG A 261 -11.95 0.70 19.67
CA ARG A 261 -11.90 2.04 19.08
C ARG A 261 -11.77 2.04 17.55
N MET A 262 -11.20 0.97 16.99
CA MET A 262 -11.02 0.73 15.57
C MET A 262 -10.40 1.94 14.83
N ILE A 263 -9.23 2.38 15.29
CA ILE A 263 -8.54 3.56 14.76
C ILE A 263 -7.49 3.12 13.73
N PRO A 264 -7.56 3.54 12.45
CA PRO A 264 -6.52 3.23 11.46
C PRO A 264 -5.11 3.57 11.97
N PRO A 265 -4.11 2.67 11.83
CA PRO A 265 -2.76 2.88 12.36
C PRO A 265 -2.10 4.17 11.87
N THR A 266 -2.36 4.59 10.63
CA THR A 266 -1.84 5.86 10.09
C THR A 266 -2.42 7.09 10.80
N ARG A 267 -3.70 7.03 11.20
CA ARG A 267 -4.34 8.07 12.00
C ARG A 267 -3.80 8.06 13.42
N LEU A 268 -3.59 6.88 13.98
CA LEU A 268 -2.98 6.70 15.29
C LEU A 268 -1.54 7.25 15.30
N ALA A 269 -0.73 6.97 14.27
CA ALA A 269 0.62 7.49 14.10
C ALA A 269 0.69 9.01 14.05
N ALA A 270 -0.25 9.66 13.36
CA ALA A 270 -0.35 11.11 13.36
C ALA A 270 -0.60 11.67 14.77
N VAL A 271 -1.50 11.04 15.54
CA VAL A 271 -1.74 11.44 16.94
C VAL A 271 -0.52 11.12 17.82
N THR A 272 0.16 10.00 17.58
CA THR A 272 1.41 9.65 18.26
C THR A 272 2.49 10.71 18.03
N SER A 273 2.62 11.30 16.84
CA SER A 273 3.52 12.43 16.58
C SER A 273 3.19 13.65 17.45
N ILE A 274 1.91 13.94 17.65
CA ILE A 274 1.47 15.02 18.55
C ILE A 274 1.84 14.68 20.00
N ILE A 275 1.50 13.48 20.48
CA ILE A 275 1.83 13.05 21.85
C ILE A 275 3.34 13.07 22.10
N ARG A 276 4.13 12.57 21.15
CA ARG A 276 5.59 12.55 21.20
C ARG A 276 6.17 13.96 21.27
N PHE A 277 5.59 14.92 20.56
CA PHE A 277 5.95 16.33 20.70
C PHE A 277 5.58 16.89 22.08
N LEU A 278 4.39 16.55 22.61
CA LEU A 278 3.96 17.00 23.94
C LEU A 278 4.80 16.42 25.08
N SER A 279 5.37 15.24 24.89
CA SER A 279 6.33 14.64 25.83
C SER A 279 7.77 15.14 25.63
N ASP A 280 8.01 16.14 24.76
CA ASP A 280 9.34 16.61 24.37
C ASP A 280 10.26 15.46 23.91
N ASN A 281 9.69 14.50 23.17
CA ASN A 281 10.34 13.27 22.70
C ASN A 281 10.87 12.36 23.81
N LYS A 282 10.46 12.57 25.08
CA LYS A 282 10.77 11.67 26.18
C LYS A 282 9.77 10.53 26.21
N GLY A 283 10.25 9.34 26.57
CA GLY A 283 9.44 8.13 26.69
C GLY A 283 9.74 7.08 25.63
N SER A 284 8.92 6.04 25.60
CA SER A 284 9.02 4.93 24.66
C SER A 284 7.86 4.90 23.65
N PRO A 285 8.00 4.21 22.50
CA PRO A 285 6.90 3.98 21.58
C PRO A 285 5.65 3.39 22.25
N PHE A 286 5.82 2.53 23.26
CA PHE A 286 4.71 2.01 24.06
C PHE A 286 3.89 3.12 24.74
N GLU A 287 4.57 4.04 25.41
CA GLU A 287 3.92 5.14 26.13
C GLU A 287 3.21 6.08 25.15
N TRP A 288 3.87 6.45 24.05
CA TRP A 288 3.31 7.39 23.08
C TRP A 288 2.09 6.81 22.36
N ILE A 289 2.17 5.56 21.90
CA ILE A 289 1.07 4.91 21.18
C ILE A 289 -0.08 4.62 22.13
N SER A 290 0.17 4.12 23.34
CA SER A 290 -0.87 3.86 24.35
C SER A 290 -1.63 5.13 24.72
N THR A 291 -0.90 6.22 24.93
CA THR A 291 -1.50 7.55 25.22
C THR A 291 -2.30 8.06 24.02
N ALA A 292 -1.77 7.96 22.80
CA ALA A 292 -2.48 8.35 21.58
C ALA A 292 -3.78 7.55 21.39
N LEU A 293 -3.76 6.25 21.67
CA LEU A 293 -4.94 5.38 21.66
C LEU A 293 -6.00 5.85 22.66
N GLY A 294 -5.57 6.26 23.86
CA GLY A 294 -6.44 6.79 24.92
C GLY A 294 -7.19 8.06 24.54
N PHE A 295 -6.60 8.91 23.70
CA PHE A 295 -7.18 10.19 23.26
C PHE A 295 -7.83 10.15 21.87
N SER A 296 -7.76 9.02 21.17
CA SER A 296 -8.24 8.89 19.80
C SER A 296 -9.55 8.12 19.70
N SER A 297 -10.34 8.38 18.66
CA SER A 297 -11.55 7.67 18.28
C SER A 297 -11.56 7.42 16.77
N LYS A 298 -12.53 6.65 16.26
CA LYS A 298 -12.67 6.43 14.81
C LYS A 298 -12.75 7.72 13.98
N LYS A 299 -13.36 8.78 14.54
CA LYS A 299 -13.64 10.05 13.82
C LYS A 299 -12.57 11.12 14.04
N GLY A 300 -11.85 11.09 15.16
CA GLY A 300 -10.94 12.16 15.53
C GLY A 300 -10.26 11.92 16.87
N PHE A 301 -9.58 12.93 17.39
CA PHE A 301 -8.91 12.90 18.69
C PHE A 301 -9.22 14.14 19.51
N GLN A 302 -9.08 14.02 20.83
CA GLN A 302 -9.17 15.13 21.77
C GLN A 302 -8.06 14.98 22.82
N ILE A 303 -7.13 15.93 22.86
CA ILE A 303 -5.96 15.87 23.74
C ILE A 303 -5.91 17.12 24.62
N GLN A 304 -5.64 16.92 25.90
CA GLN A 304 -5.35 18.03 26.82
C GLN A 304 -3.87 18.42 26.70
N VAL A 305 -3.62 19.63 26.23
CA VAL A 305 -2.28 20.14 25.88
C VAL A 305 -1.73 21.12 26.92
N GLY A 306 -2.63 21.78 27.66
CA GLY A 306 -2.24 22.78 28.67
C GLY A 306 -1.46 23.95 28.05
N GLU A 307 -0.43 24.40 28.74
CA GLU A 307 0.40 25.55 28.35
C GLU A 307 1.20 25.32 27.05
N LYS A 308 1.41 24.06 26.64
CA LYS A 308 2.10 23.71 25.39
C LYS A 308 1.25 23.96 24.12
N SER A 309 -0.01 24.35 24.28
CA SER A 309 -0.95 24.63 23.19
C SER A 309 -0.41 25.66 22.19
N GLN A 310 0.22 26.73 22.70
CA GLN A 310 0.79 27.80 21.86
C GLN A 310 1.93 27.28 20.97
N ARG A 311 2.86 26.50 21.53
CA ARG A 311 3.98 25.92 20.79
C ARG A 311 3.46 24.93 19.74
N LEU A 312 2.46 24.11 20.08
CA LEU A 312 1.85 23.19 19.13
C LEU A 312 1.18 23.93 17.96
N HIS A 313 0.47 25.01 18.22
CA HIS A 313 -0.17 25.83 17.17
C HIS A 313 0.85 26.35 16.13
N THR A 314 2.07 26.69 16.56
CA THR A 314 3.12 27.14 15.61
C THR A 314 3.63 26.03 14.69
N VAL A 315 3.61 24.79 15.17
CA VAL A 315 4.16 23.64 14.44
C VAL A 315 3.07 22.90 13.65
N LEU A 316 1.84 22.91 14.16
CA LEU A 316 0.68 22.20 13.66
C LEU A 316 -0.34 23.20 13.09
N ALA A 317 0.05 23.87 12.01
CA ALA A 317 -0.81 24.78 11.25
C ALA A 317 -1.68 23.98 10.25
N ASP A 318 -2.62 23.18 10.77
CA ASP A 318 -3.56 22.39 9.97
C ASP A 318 -5.00 22.91 10.18
N PRO A 319 -5.74 23.25 9.10
CA PRO A 319 -7.11 23.75 9.22
C PRO A 319 -8.09 22.74 9.82
N GLY A 320 -7.75 21.45 9.87
CA GLY A 320 -8.57 20.40 10.47
C GLY A 320 -8.41 20.23 11.99
N VAL A 321 -7.58 21.05 12.64
CA VAL A 321 -7.34 21.01 14.09
C VAL A 321 -7.89 22.27 14.74
N ILE A 322 -8.76 22.07 15.72
CA ILE A 322 -9.43 23.14 16.46
C ILE A 322 -8.82 23.22 17.86
N TYR A 323 -8.47 24.44 18.27
CA TYR A 323 -7.89 24.73 19.58
C TYR A 323 -8.95 25.33 20.49
N TYR A 324 -9.29 24.63 21.56
CA TYR A 324 -10.20 25.08 22.62
C TYR A 324 -9.39 25.34 23.89
N GLY A 325 -8.76 26.52 23.96
CA GLY A 325 -7.91 26.90 25.10
C GLY A 325 -6.76 25.91 25.32
N SER A 326 -6.89 25.07 26.35
CA SER A 326 -5.92 24.04 26.75
C SER A 326 -6.18 22.66 26.13
N THR A 327 -7.22 22.50 25.31
CA THR A 327 -7.55 21.26 24.62
C THR A 327 -7.42 21.43 23.11
N ILE A 328 -6.90 20.41 22.43
CA ILE A 328 -6.94 20.32 20.96
C ILE A 328 -7.90 19.21 20.53
N CYS A 329 -8.65 19.48 19.48
CA CYS A 329 -9.54 18.52 18.85
C CYS A 329 -9.22 18.45 17.36
N GLY A 330 -9.02 17.26 16.83
CA GLY A 330 -8.79 17.06 15.39
C GLY A 330 -9.79 16.08 14.81
N ASN A 331 -10.32 16.37 13.63
CA ASN A 331 -11.16 15.45 12.88
C ASN A 331 -10.36 14.82 11.74
N PHE A 332 -10.27 13.48 11.74
CA PHE A 332 -9.47 12.76 10.76
C PHE A 332 -9.99 12.84 9.32
N ASN A 333 -11.24 13.28 9.12
CA ASN A 333 -11.80 13.45 7.78
C ASN A 333 -11.45 14.82 7.17
N THR A 334 -11.04 15.79 7.99
CA THR A 334 -10.73 17.16 7.54
C THR A 334 -9.24 17.50 7.67
N MET A 335 -8.51 16.81 8.54
CA MET A 335 -7.08 17.05 8.81
C MET A 335 -6.17 16.44 7.74
N ALA A 336 -5.07 17.14 7.39
CA ALA A 336 -4.05 16.63 6.47
C ALA A 336 -3.04 15.72 7.22
N ILE A 337 -3.49 14.51 7.53
CA ILE A 337 -2.77 13.48 8.31
C ILE A 337 -1.35 13.20 7.79
N ASN A 338 -1.16 13.27 6.46
CA ASN A 338 0.11 12.98 5.81
C ASN A 338 1.26 13.90 6.25
N ASN A 339 0.98 15.09 6.79
CA ASN A 339 2.00 16.01 7.27
C ASN A 339 2.56 15.60 8.64
N LEU A 340 1.85 14.74 9.36
CA LEU A 340 2.13 14.32 10.74
C LEU A 340 2.71 12.91 10.82
N ILE A 341 2.97 12.27 9.68
CA ILE A 341 3.55 10.93 9.59
C ILE A 341 4.78 10.95 8.68
N GLY A 342 5.72 10.06 8.95
CA GLY A 342 6.94 9.91 8.17
C GLY A 342 6.68 9.23 6.83
N PRO A 343 7.67 9.21 5.92
CA PRO A 343 7.58 8.43 4.68
C PRO A 343 7.43 6.92 4.93
N ASP A 344 7.87 6.46 6.09
CA ASP A 344 7.71 5.11 6.66
C ASP A 344 6.36 4.88 7.35
N ARG A 345 5.45 5.87 7.34
CA ARG A 345 4.13 5.84 8.01
C ARG A 345 4.20 5.81 9.54
N LEU A 346 5.38 6.06 10.12
CA LEU A 346 5.59 6.13 11.57
C LEU A 346 5.44 7.56 12.09
N SER A 347 5.46 7.73 13.41
CA SER A 347 5.44 9.05 14.03
C SER A 347 6.71 9.84 13.75
N ILE A 348 6.56 11.16 13.61
CA ILE A 348 7.66 12.09 13.38
C ILE A 348 7.86 13.01 14.57
N GLN A 349 9.05 13.58 14.64
CA GLN A 349 9.33 14.69 15.54
C GLN A 349 8.87 15.98 14.87
N LEU A 350 7.83 16.60 15.40
CA LEU A 350 7.21 17.78 14.80
C LEU A 350 8.13 19.02 14.83
N ASP A 351 9.01 19.13 15.82
CA ASP A 351 9.97 20.22 16.01
C ASP A 351 11.35 19.97 15.41
N ALA A 352 11.60 18.79 14.86
CA ALA A 352 12.83 18.54 14.14
C ALA A 352 12.87 19.43 12.89
N LYS A 353 13.91 20.26 12.77
CA LYS A 353 14.19 20.99 11.52
C LYS A 353 14.26 19.96 10.39
N LYS A 354 13.21 19.88 9.55
CA LYS A 354 13.21 19.01 8.37
C LYS A 354 14.36 19.45 7.46
N SER A 355 15.49 18.76 7.53
CA SER A 355 16.55 18.87 6.55
C SER A 355 16.10 18.13 5.31
N TYR A 356 15.36 18.82 4.44
CA TYR A 356 15.02 18.25 3.14
C TYR A 356 16.30 17.98 2.36
N SER A 357 16.40 16.79 1.77
CA SER A 357 17.42 16.51 0.78
C SER A 357 17.22 17.41 -0.44
N VAL A 358 18.31 17.67 -1.18
CA VAL A 358 18.26 18.50 -2.39
C VAL A 358 17.27 17.93 -3.42
N GLN A 359 17.16 16.60 -3.50
CA GLN A 359 16.21 15.92 -4.39
C GLN A 359 14.75 16.17 -3.96
N GLU A 360 14.44 16.08 -2.67
CA GLU A 360 13.09 16.35 -2.15
C GLU A 360 12.67 17.81 -2.39
N LEU A 361 13.57 18.76 -2.17
CA LEU A 361 13.32 20.18 -2.46
C LEU A 361 13.01 20.42 -3.94
N VAL A 362 13.74 19.74 -4.84
CA VAL A 362 13.48 19.79 -6.28
C VAL A 362 12.12 19.17 -6.61
N MET A 363 11.79 18.00 -6.06
CA MET A 363 10.50 17.33 -6.28
C MET A 363 9.32 18.17 -5.83
N MET A 364 9.42 18.80 -4.65
CA MET A 364 8.40 19.71 -4.13
C MET A 364 8.32 21.00 -4.97
N GLY A 365 9.45 21.42 -5.55
CA GLY A 365 9.59 22.64 -6.34
C GLY A 365 9.19 22.52 -7.81
N LEU A 366 8.97 21.33 -8.37
CA LEU A 366 8.75 21.13 -9.82
C LEU A 366 7.62 21.97 -10.44
N ARG A 367 6.65 22.43 -9.63
CA ARG A 367 5.52 23.28 -10.07
C ARG A 367 5.76 24.79 -9.85
N ASN A 368 6.88 25.17 -9.24
CA ASN A 368 7.23 26.55 -8.91
C ASN A 368 8.49 26.96 -9.70
N ASP A 369 8.25 27.57 -10.86
CA ASP A 369 9.31 27.98 -11.80
C ASP A 369 10.36 28.89 -11.16
N THR A 370 9.94 29.82 -10.31
CA THR A 370 10.84 30.76 -9.63
C THR A 370 11.79 30.05 -8.67
N LEU A 371 11.26 29.11 -7.89
CA LEU A 371 12.07 28.30 -6.98
C LEU A 371 13.01 27.38 -7.76
N MET A 372 12.51 26.72 -8.80
CA MET A 372 13.32 25.84 -9.65
C MET A 372 14.47 26.58 -10.32
N CYS A 373 14.22 27.78 -10.85
CA CYS A 373 15.28 28.60 -11.43
C CYS A 373 16.36 28.93 -10.41
N ARG A 374 16.00 29.26 -9.16
CA ARG A 374 16.97 29.54 -8.09
C ARG A 374 17.72 28.29 -7.63
N LEU A 375 17.04 27.14 -7.56
CA LEU A 375 17.68 25.86 -7.24
C LEU A 375 18.70 25.48 -8.31
N LEU A 376 18.40 25.69 -9.59
CA LEU A 376 19.31 25.43 -10.69
C LEU A 376 20.56 26.36 -10.70
N ASP A 377 20.55 27.47 -9.99
CA ASP A 377 21.76 28.30 -9.80
C ASP A 377 22.71 27.74 -8.74
N ASN A 378 22.26 26.76 -7.95
CA ASN A 378 23.03 26.21 -6.84
C ASN A 378 23.92 25.04 -7.30
N PRO A 379 25.25 25.09 -7.10
CA PRO A 379 26.15 23.98 -7.44
C PRO A 379 25.82 22.68 -6.72
N LYS A 380 25.21 22.74 -5.54
CA LYS A 380 24.77 21.54 -4.82
C LYS A 380 23.59 20.82 -5.50
N VAL A 381 22.91 21.47 -6.45
CA VAL A 381 21.79 20.89 -7.21
C VAL A 381 22.31 20.30 -8.52
N TYR A 382 23.03 21.07 -9.33
CA TYR A 382 23.45 20.59 -10.66
C TYR A 382 24.67 19.67 -10.65
N ASN A 383 25.38 19.55 -9.52
CA ASN A 383 26.43 18.53 -9.34
C ASN A 383 25.86 17.18 -8.87
N VAL A 384 24.55 17.07 -8.61
CA VAL A 384 23.91 15.79 -8.25
C VAL A 384 23.65 14.99 -9.54
N PRO A 385 24.23 13.79 -9.70
CA PRO A 385 24.04 12.99 -10.90
C PRO A 385 22.56 12.74 -11.21
N ARG A 386 22.20 12.88 -12.49
CA ARG A 386 20.85 12.64 -13.04
C ARG A 386 19.73 13.56 -12.51
N LEU A 387 20.01 14.49 -11.60
CA LEU A 387 18.97 15.36 -11.04
C LEU A 387 18.48 16.38 -12.08
N VAL A 388 19.40 17.04 -12.79
CA VAL A 388 19.05 17.99 -13.86
C VAL A 388 18.38 17.27 -15.03
N GLU A 389 18.84 16.05 -15.35
CA GLU A 389 18.20 15.19 -16.37
C GLU A 389 16.76 14.86 -15.99
N PHE A 390 16.51 14.51 -14.73
CA PHE A 390 15.17 14.24 -14.22
C PHE A 390 14.27 15.49 -14.30
N ILE A 391 14.79 16.66 -13.93
CA ILE A 391 14.06 17.94 -14.07
C ILE A 391 13.75 18.19 -15.56
N ALA A 392 14.72 17.98 -16.45
CA ALA A 392 14.56 18.19 -17.88
C ALA A 392 13.54 17.22 -18.51
N LYS A 393 13.39 15.99 -18.01
CA LYS A 393 12.34 15.04 -18.48
C LYS A 393 10.95 15.37 -17.94
N THR A 394 10.86 15.86 -16.71
CA THR A 394 9.60 15.95 -15.97
C THR A 394 8.97 17.34 -16.03
N SER A 395 9.80 18.38 -16.14
CA SER A 395 9.33 19.76 -16.18
C SER A 395 8.57 20.05 -17.48
N ARG A 396 7.47 20.79 -17.34
CA ARG A 396 6.68 21.34 -18.45
C ARG A 396 6.83 22.85 -18.59
N SER A 397 7.65 23.48 -17.73
CA SER A 397 7.88 24.92 -17.77
C SER A 397 8.92 25.28 -18.82
N MET A 398 8.51 26.09 -19.78
CA MET A 398 9.41 26.62 -20.82
C MET A 398 10.53 27.47 -20.22
N VAL A 399 10.28 28.19 -19.11
CA VAL A 399 11.27 29.03 -18.45
C VAL A 399 12.39 28.18 -17.86
N VAL A 400 12.02 27.12 -17.12
CA VAL A 400 12.98 26.20 -16.51
C VAL A 400 13.78 25.45 -17.59
N LEU A 401 13.10 24.92 -18.60
CA LEU A 401 13.74 24.18 -19.68
C LEU A 401 14.67 25.06 -20.53
N SER A 402 14.27 26.31 -20.80
CA SER A 402 15.12 27.26 -21.53
C SER A 402 16.37 27.61 -20.73
N LYS A 403 16.25 27.77 -19.40
CA LYS A 403 17.41 27.99 -18.52
C LYS A 403 18.38 26.81 -18.56
N ILE A 404 17.88 25.57 -18.46
CA ILE A 404 18.72 24.37 -18.58
C ILE A 404 19.42 24.32 -19.95
N ALA A 405 18.71 24.65 -21.03
CA ALA A 405 19.27 24.64 -22.38
C ALA A 405 20.31 25.75 -22.62
N SER A 406 20.15 26.93 -21.99
CA SER A 406 21.06 28.06 -22.18
C SER A 406 22.30 28.03 -21.29
N THR A 407 22.26 27.32 -20.17
CA THR A 407 23.32 27.32 -19.15
C THR A 407 24.21 26.08 -19.30
N ARG A 408 25.49 26.28 -19.64
CA ARG A 408 26.43 25.21 -19.96
C ARG A 408 26.64 24.22 -18.80
N GLU A 409 26.66 24.70 -17.57
CA GLU A 409 26.86 23.90 -16.36
C GLU A 409 25.72 22.88 -16.15
N LEU A 410 24.52 23.18 -16.66
CA LEU A 410 23.33 22.37 -16.50
C LEU A 410 23.18 21.30 -17.59
N ASN A 411 23.85 21.47 -18.74
CA ASN A 411 23.68 20.60 -19.91
C ASN A 411 24.97 19.96 -20.42
N SER A 412 26.08 20.15 -19.72
CA SER A 412 27.38 19.57 -20.06
C SER A 412 28.09 18.99 -18.83
N GLY A 413 29.10 18.15 -19.08
CA GLY A 413 29.86 17.46 -18.03
C GLY A 413 29.40 16.03 -17.77
N LEU A 414 30.21 15.28 -17.01
CA LEU A 414 29.97 13.85 -16.72
C LEU A 414 28.63 13.61 -16.00
N VAL A 415 28.33 14.47 -15.03
CA VAL A 415 27.14 14.42 -14.17
C VAL A 415 25.84 14.67 -14.95
N ASN A 416 25.88 15.55 -15.95
CA ASN A 416 24.73 16.04 -16.71
C ASN A 416 24.72 15.56 -18.18
N SER A 417 25.46 14.49 -18.49
CA SER A 417 25.60 13.95 -19.84
C SER A 417 24.27 13.50 -20.49
N GLY A 418 23.27 13.12 -19.70
CA GLY A 418 21.94 12.74 -20.18
C GLY A 418 20.98 13.91 -20.45
N VAL A 419 21.33 15.14 -20.04
CA VAL A 419 20.44 16.31 -20.16
C VAL A 419 20.13 16.70 -21.61
N PRO A 420 21.10 16.74 -22.55
CA PRO A 420 20.82 17.08 -23.94
C PRO A 420 19.77 16.17 -24.59
N LEU A 421 19.87 14.86 -24.35
CA LEU A 421 18.90 13.89 -24.85
C LEU A 421 17.52 14.08 -24.20
N ALA A 422 17.48 14.33 -22.89
CA ALA A 422 16.25 14.61 -22.16
C ALA A 422 15.52 15.85 -22.68
N LEU A 423 16.25 16.93 -23.01
CA LEU A 423 15.67 18.16 -23.59
C LEU A 423 15.08 17.91 -24.99
N ILE A 424 15.73 17.10 -25.81
CA ILE A 424 15.26 16.73 -27.15
C ILE A 424 13.99 15.90 -27.10
N GLN A 425 13.90 14.96 -26.15
CA GLN A 425 12.75 14.07 -25.98
C GLN A 425 11.61 14.70 -25.17
N ASN A 426 11.82 15.89 -24.60
CA ASN A 426 10.79 16.54 -23.81
C ASN A 426 9.62 17.01 -24.71
N PRO A 427 8.35 16.75 -24.32
CA PRO A 427 7.19 17.10 -25.13
C PRO A 427 6.89 18.61 -25.19
N THR A 428 7.54 19.45 -24.38
CA THR A 428 7.35 20.90 -24.35
C THR A 428 8.00 21.58 -25.56
N HIS A 429 7.31 22.56 -26.15
CA HIS A 429 7.72 23.24 -27.38
C HIS A 429 8.93 24.20 -27.19
N LEU A 430 10.13 23.66 -26.94
CA LEU A 430 11.36 24.46 -26.88
C LEU A 430 11.77 24.98 -28.27
N PRO A 431 12.21 26.24 -28.40
CA PRO A 431 12.67 26.78 -29.68
C PRO A 431 13.85 25.98 -30.25
N MET A 432 13.81 25.67 -31.55
CA MET A 432 14.90 24.95 -32.23
C MET A 432 16.26 25.64 -32.12
N ARG A 433 16.29 26.96 -31.94
CA ARG A 433 17.51 27.73 -31.67
C ARG A 433 18.28 27.21 -30.45
N LEU A 434 17.58 26.73 -29.41
CA LEU A 434 18.17 26.19 -28.20
C LEU A 434 18.51 24.70 -28.32
N LEU A 435 17.79 23.94 -29.14
CA LEU A 435 17.97 22.49 -29.28
C LEU A 435 19.03 22.10 -30.32
N ARG A 436 19.19 22.90 -31.39
CA ARG A 436 20.12 22.62 -32.49
C ARG A 436 21.57 22.33 -32.03
N PRO A 437 22.15 23.04 -31.04
CA PRO A 437 23.50 22.74 -30.54
C PRO A 437 23.66 21.32 -29.96
N PHE A 438 22.58 20.75 -29.41
CA PHE A 438 22.60 19.41 -28.82
C PHE A 438 22.53 18.28 -29.86
N ILE A 439 22.14 18.59 -31.11
CA ILE A 439 22.17 17.65 -32.24
C ILE A 439 23.61 17.58 -32.76
N ASN A 440 24.51 17.05 -31.92
CA ASN A 440 25.92 16.87 -32.22
C ASN A 440 26.48 15.67 -31.41
N PRO A 441 27.42 14.87 -31.97
CA PRO A 441 28.06 13.74 -31.27
C PRO A 441 28.72 14.11 -29.93
N ARG A 442 29.06 15.39 -29.74
CA ARG A 442 29.60 15.90 -28.46
C ARG A 442 28.58 15.85 -27.30
N HIS A 443 27.28 15.86 -27.61
CA HIS A 443 26.20 15.93 -26.62
C HIS A 443 25.30 14.70 -26.61
N ILE A 444 25.07 14.09 -27.78
CA ILE A 444 24.22 12.91 -27.94
C ILE A 444 24.95 11.92 -28.84
N SER A 445 24.95 10.62 -28.49
CA SER A 445 25.68 9.64 -29.28
C SER A 445 25.05 9.45 -30.68
N LEU A 446 25.87 9.13 -31.68
CA LEU A 446 25.39 8.82 -33.03
C LEU A 446 24.43 7.61 -33.04
N ASN A 447 24.61 6.67 -32.11
CA ASN A 447 23.71 5.52 -31.96
C ASN A 447 22.32 5.96 -31.48
N ASP A 448 22.25 6.85 -30.49
CA ASP A 448 20.98 7.39 -29.99
C ASP A 448 20.26 8.20 -31.07
N MET A 449 20.98 9.00 -31.85
CA MET A 449 20.42 9.72 -32.99
C MET A 449 19.83 8.77 -34.05
N ARG A 450 20.54 7.68 -34.38
CA ARG A 450 20.05 6.65 -35.31
C ARG A 450 18.83 5.91 -34.76
N LEU A 451 18.80 5.63 -33.45
CA LEU A 451 17.66 5.00 -32.78
C LEU A 451 16.42 5.90 -32.83
N ILE A 452 16.58 7.20 -32.59
CA ILE A 452 15.52 8.20 -32.73
C ILE A 452 14.95 8.21 -34.15
N VAL A 453 15.81 8.17 -35.18
CA VAL A 453 15.36 8.14 -36.58
C VAL A 453 14.58 6.86 -36.90
N LYS A 454 15.00 5.72 -36.33
CA LYS A 454 14.32 4.43 -36.51
C LYS A 454 13.00 4.33 -35.75
N SER A 455 12.88 4.96 -34.59
CA SER A 455 11.68 4.93 -33.74
C SER A 455 11.28 6.35 -33.31
N PRO A 456 10.56 7.10 -34.17
CA PRO A 456 10.25 8.50 -33.95
C PRO A 456 9.06 8.74 -33.00
N TYR A 457 8.65 7.75 -32.21
CA TYR A 457 7.41 7.81 -31.44
C TYR A 457 7.43 8.95 -30.41
N GLY A 458 6.47 9.89 -30.50
CA GLY A 458 6.33 11.02 -29.58
C GLY A 458 7.30 12.19 -29.81
N MET A 459 8.14 12.16 -30.84
CA MET A 459 9.11 13.22 -31.16
C MET A 459 8.52 14.31 -32.06
N ARG A 460 8.93 15.56 -31.85
CA ARG A 460 8.50 16.72 -32.66
C ARG A 460 9.11 16.66 -34.07
N HIS A 461 8.32 16.97 -35.10
CA HIS A 461 8.70 16.80 -36.51
C HIS A 461 9.91 17.64 -36.96
N ASP A 462 10.02 18.88 -36.48
CA ASP A 462 11.14 19.78 -36.75
C ASP A 462 12.47 19.24 -36.17
N ILE A 463 12.45 18.69 -34.96
CA ILE A 463 13.61 18.05 -34.33
C ILE A 463 14.00 16.80 -35.12
N LEU A 464 13.02 15.97 -35.47
CA LEU A 464 13.25 14.76 -36.26
C LEU A 464 13.90 15.07 -37.61
N ASN A 465 13.42 16.11 -38.31
CA ASN A 465 13.97 16.53 -39.59
C ASN A 465 15.42 17.03 -39.47
N GLU A 466 15.73 17.78 -38.41
CA GLU A 466 17.09 18.26 -38.15
C GLU A 466 18.04 17.09 -37.80
N ILE A 467 17.60 16.11 -36.98
CA ILE A 467 18.38 14.91 -36.68
C ILE A 467 18.60 14.06 -37.94
N LYS A 468 17.56 13.87 -38.77
CA LYS A 468 17.69 13.15 -40.05
C LYS A 468 18.70 13.83 -40.97
N ALA A 469 18.57 15.13 -41.18
CA ALA A 469 19.50 15.91 -42.00
C ALA A 469 20.94 15.82 -41.47
N PHE A 470 21.11 15.81 -40.14
CA PHE A 470 22.43 15.66 -39.52
C PHE A 470 23.04 14.27 -39.72
N VAL A 471 22.26 13.21 -39.50
CA VAL A 471 22.70 11.81 -39.71
C VAL A 471 23.02 11.54 -41.18
N GLU A 472 22.29 12.13 -42.11
CA GLU A 472 22.55 12.05 -43.56
C GLU A 472 23.81 12.78 -43.99
N ARG A 473 24.15 13.91 -43.36
CA ARG A 473 25.41 14.66 -43.62
C ARG A 473 26.67 13.95 -43.12
N ILE A 474 26.53 13.01 -42.19
CA ILE A 474 27.65 12.28 -41.56
C ILE A 474 27.83 10.88 -42.18
N LYS A 475 26.92 10.45 -43.08
CA LYS A 475 27.22 9.36 -44.02
C LYS A 475 28.34 9.79 -44.95
#